data_AF-A0A2A2DB85-F1
#
_entry.id   AF-A0A2A2DB85-F1
#
_cell.length_a   1.000
_cell.length_b   1.000
_cell.length_c   1.000
_cell.angle_alpha   90.00
_cell.angle_beta   90.00
_cell.angle_gamma   90.00
#
_symmetry.space_group_name_H-M   'P 1'
#
loop_
_entity.id
_entity.type
_entity.pdbx_description
1 polymer ?
#
loop_
_entity_poly.entity_id
_entity_poly.type
_entity_poly.pdbx_seq_one_letter_code
_entity_poly.pdbx_strand_id
1 'polypeptide(L)'
;MKGSGVSDEEVWQVSEALDRVEAIEDPEARVRAMSKVMADQVRRNRTWQKERREMVLTLKADGVSFRKIAERVGTSLGTVQDILRGHSGSWKDRPKSPADGDASS
;
A
#
# COMPACT_ATOMS: atom_id res chain seq x y z
N MET A 1 -21.98 -5.57 12.13
CA MET A 1 -20.62 -5.63 11.53
C MET A 1 -20.05 -7.00 11.81
N LYS A 2 -19.97 -7.88 10.81
CA LYS A 2 -19.34 -9.21 10.96
C LYS A 2 -18.81 -9.64 9.58
N GLY A 3 -17.55 -9.32 9.34
CA GLY A 3 -16.78 -9.79 8.18
C GLY A 3 -15.41 -10.34 8.58
N SER A 4 -15.21 -10.64 9.87
CA SER A 4 -13.91 -10.75 10.55
C SER A 4 -13.48 -12.22 10.78
N GLY A 5 -13.80 -13.12 9.84
CA GLY A 5 -13.70 -14.56 10.11
C GLY A 5 -12.41 -15.24 9.66
N VAL A 6 -11.82 -14.78 8.56
CA VAL A 6 -10.67 -15.46 7.93
C VAL A 6 -9.61 -14.45 7.49
N SER A 7 -9.99 -13.28 6.96
CA SER A 7 -9.03 -12.24 6.57
C SER A 7 -8.21 -11.71 7.75
N ASP A 8 -8.86 -11.51 8.89
CA ASP A 8 -8.23 -10.83 10.03
C ASP A 8 -7.28 -11.77 10.77
N GLU A 9 -7.60 -13.07 10.79
CA GLU A 9 -6.72 -14.12 11.30
C GLU A 9 -5.45 -14.24 10.43
N GLU A 10 -5.60 -14.30 9.10
CA GLU A 10 -4.45 -14.38 8.20
C GLU A 10 -3.58 -13.12 8.28
N VAL A 11 -4.18 -11.93 8.42
CA VAL A 11 -3.43 -10.67 8.65
C VAL A 11 -2.69 -10.71 9.98
N TRP A 12 -3.32 -11.20 11.05
CA TRP A 12 -2.67 -11.37 12.35
C TRP A 12 -1.49 -12.35 12.27
N GLN A 13 -1.67 -13.51 11.61
CA GLN A 13 -0.62 -14.50 11.43
C GLN A 13 0.58 -13.95 10.63
N VAL A 14 0.34 -13.13 9.62
CA VAL A 14 1.41 -12.43 8.89
C VAL A 14 2.12 -11.44 9.80
N SER A 15 1.39 -10.66 10.61
CA SER A 15 1.99 -9.73 11.58
C SER A 15 2.89 -10.46 12.57
N GLU A 16 2.39 -11.53 13.19
CA GLU A 16 3.14 -12.37 14.12
C GLU A 16 4.39 -12.98 13.48
N ALA A 17 4.31 -13.37 12.20
CA ALA A 17 5.47 -13.88 11.48
C ALA A 17 6.54 -12.80 11.27
N LEU A 18 6.14 -11.54 11.05
CA LEU A 18 7.07 -10.41 10.96
C LEU A 18 7.72 -10.13 12.31
N ASP A 19 6.95 -10.12 13.40
CA ASP A 19 7.47 -9.93 14.76
C ASP A 19 8.53 -11.00 15.12
N ARG A 20 8.31 -12.25 14.70
CA ARG A 20 9.31 -13.33 14.88
C ARG A 20 10.58 -13.11 14.07
N VAL A 21 10.49 -12.52 12.87
CA VAL A 21 11.68 -12.14 12.09
C VAL A 21 12.47 -11.05 12.82
N GLU A 22 11.77 -10.08 13.42
CA GLU A 22 12.38 -8.99 14.19
C GLU A 22 13.04 -9.47 15.50
N ALA A 23 12.50 -10.53 16.10
CA ALA A 23 13.01 -11.13 17.32
C ALA A 23 14.22 -12.07 17.14
N ILE A 24 14.68 -12.35 15.90
CA ILE A 24 15.87 -13.20 15.67
C ILE A 24 17.08 -12.59 16.37
N GLU A 25 17.76 -13.35 17.25
CA GLU A 25 18.87 -12.84 18.07
C GLU A 25 20.10 -12.47 17.24
N ASP A 26 20.57 -13.38 16.36
CA ASP A 26 21.72 -13.16 15.49
C ASP A 26 21.47 -11.98 14.53
N PRO A 27 22.22 -10.86 14.64
CA PRO A 27 22.00 -9.68 13.82
C PRO A 27 22.10 -9.95 12.32
N GLU A 28 23.02 -10.81 11.89
CA GLU A 28 23.16 -11.10 10.48
C GLU A 28 22.01 -11.97 9.94
N ALA A 29 21.60 -13.00 10.69
CA ALA A 29 20.44 -13.81 10.32
C ALA A 29 19.16 -12.97 10.26
N ARG A 30 18.97 -12.05 11.22
CA ARG A 30 17.84 -11.11 11.23
C ARG A 30 17.80 -10.26 9.97
N VAL A 31 18.90 -9.59 9.62
CA VAL A 31 18.97 -8.75 8.40
C VAL A 31 18.78 -9.57 7.12
N ARG A 32 19.33 -10.79 7.05
CA ARG A 32 19.11 -11.69 5.91
C ARG A 32 17.64 -12.08 5.77
N ALA A 33 16.96 -12.37 6.88
CA ALA A 33 15.53 -12.69 6.89
C ALA A 33 14.67 -11.48 6.48
N MET A 34 14.91 -10.30 7.07
CA MET A 34 14.26 -9.05 6.67
C MET A 34 14.45 -8.76 5.18
N SER A 35 15.66 -8.94 4.65
CA SER A 35 15.95 -8.71 3.23
C SER A 35 15.13 -9.62 2.32
N LYS A 36 14.96 -10.89 2.70
CA LYS A 36 14.10 -11.82 1.97
C LYS A 36 12.64 -11.37 2.01
N VAL A 37 12.12 -11.01 3.19
CA VAL A 37 10.75 -10.49 3.35
C VAL A 37 10.53 -9.26 2.48
N MET A 38 11.43 -8.28 2.49
CA MET A 38 11.33 -7.07 1.67
C MET A 38 11.27 -7.38 0.17
N ALA A 39 12.13 -8.26 -0.33
CA ALA A 39 12.10 -8.67 -1.74
C ALA A 39 10.76 -9.33 -2.12
N ASP A 40 10.24 -10.14 -1.21
CA ASP A 40 8.96 -10.82 -1.32
C ASP A 40 7.77 -9.83 -1.32
N GLN A 41 7.82 -8.82 -0.46
CA GLN A 41 6.84 -7.73 -0.39
C GLN A 41 6.82 -6.90 -1.66
N VAL A 42 7.97 -6.59 -2.26
CA VAL A 42 8.03 -5.87 -3.55
C VAL A 42 7.24 -6.60 -4.64
N ARG A 43 7.38 -7.93 -4.73
CA ARG A 43 6.63 -8.72 -5.72
C ARG A 43 5.12 -8.70 -5.45
N ARG A 44 4.71 -8.95 -4.20
CA ARG A 44 3.29 -9.03 -3.82
C ARG A 44 2.59 -7.67 -3.93
N ASN A 45 3.25 -6.60 -3.47
CA ASN A 45 2.70 -5.25 -3.47
C ASN A 45 2.38 -4.73 -4.87
N ARG A 46 3.07 -5.18 -5.92
CA ARG A 46 2.71 -4.82 -7.30
C ARG A 46 1.30 -5.32 -7.64
N THR A 47 1.00 -6.57 -7.33
CA THR A 47 -0.31 -7.19 -7.58
C THR A 47 -1.38 -6.58 -6.69
N TRP A 48 -1.13 -6.46 -5.39
CA TRP A 48 -2.09 -5.90 -4.44
C TRP A 48 -2.45 -4.43 -4.73
N GLN A 49 -1.47 -3.63 -5.18
CA GLN A 49 -1.75 -2.25 -5.60
C GLN A 49 -2.66 -2.19 -6.82
N LYS A 50 -2.51 -3.12 -7.77
CA LYS A 50 -3.38 -3.24 -8.94
C LYS A 50 -4.80 -3.59 -8.52
N GLU A 51 -4.98 -4.62 -7.70
CA GLU A 51 -6.29 -5.05 -7.20
C GLU A 51 -6.99 -3.94 -6.40
N ARG A 52 -6.26 -3.25 -5.51
CA ARG A 52 -6.79 -2.10 -4.78
C ARG A 52 -7.23 -0.98 -5.72
N ARG A 53 -6.43 -0.68 -6.75
CA ARG A 53 -6.77 0.33 -7.76
C ARG A 53 -8.04 -0.05 -8.52
N GLU A 54 -8.16 -1.30 -8.96
CA GLU A 54 -9.36 -1.80 -9.64
C GLU A 54 -10.60 -1.65 -8.76
N MET A 55 -10.53 -2.04 -7.48
CA MET A 55 -11.63 -1.89 -6.53
C MET A 55 -12.04 -0.42 -6.33
N VAL A 56 -11.08 0.49 -6.18
CA VAL A 56 -11.35 1.94 -6.07
C VAL A 56 -12.06 2.47 -7.32
N LEU A 57 -11.63 2.05 -8.51
CA LEU A 57 -12.25 2.46 -9.78
C LEU A 57 -13.67 1.91 -9.92
N THR A 58 -13.91 0.65 -9.57
CA THR A 58 -15.23 0.03 -9.56
C THR A 58 -16.19 0.77 -8.63
N LEU A 59 -15.79 0.98 -7.36
CA LEU A 59 -16.64 1.70 -6.40
C LEU A 59 -16.91 3.15 -6.84
N LYS A 60 -15.97 3.78 -7.54
CA LYS A 60 -16.19 5.11 -8.12
C LYS A 60 -17.20 5.05 -9.27
N ALA A 61 -17.12 4.07 -10.15
CA ALA A 61 -18.10 3.86 -11.22
C ALA A 61 -19.51 3.63 -10.66
N ASP A 62 -19.62 2.96 -9.51
CA ASP A 62 -20.88 2.75 -8.77
C ASP A 62 -21.39 4.01 -8.03
N GLY A 63 -20.73 5.17 -8.18
CA GLY A 63 -21.16 6.43 -7.58
C GLY A 63 -20.82 6.58 -6.08
N VAL A 64 -19.97 5.72 -5.52
CA VAL A 64 -19.59 5.80 -4.10
C VAL A 64 -18.72 7.05 -3.84
N SER A 65 -19.00 7.76 -2.74
CA SER A 65 -18.21 8.94 -2.35
C SER A 65 -16.80 8.55 -1.91
N PHE A 66 -15.80 9.42 -2.16
CA PHE A 66 -14.40 9.08 -1.90
C PHE A 66 -14.11 8.69 -0.43
N ARG A 67 -14.77 9.35 0.54
CA ARG A 67 -14.63 9.00 1.96
C ARG A 67 -15.15 7.59 2.25
N LYS A 68 -16.27 7.21 1.65
CA LYS A 68 -16.86 5.87 1.80
C LYS A 68 -16.05 4.79 1.07
N ILE A 69 -15.40 5.14 -0.06
CA ILE A 69 -14.43 4.26 -0.72
C ILE A 69 -13.23 4.01 0.22
N ALA A 70 -12.67 5.07 0.80
CA ALA A 70 -11.54 4.98 1.71
C ALA A 70 -11.83 4.05 2.91
N GLU A 71 -13.00 4.21 3.53
CA GLU A 71 -13.48 3.35 4.61
C GLU A 71 -13.65 1.89 4.17
N ARG A 72 -14.31 1.65 3.02
CA ARG A 72 -14.56 0.28 2.53
C ARG A 72 -13.29 -0.47 2.13
N VAL A 73 -12.33 0.23 1.55
CA VAL A 73 -11.07 -0.36 1.06
C VAL A 73 -10.01 -0.44 2.18
N GLY A 74 -10.22 0.27 3.30
CA GLY A 74 -9.25 0.33 4.39
C GLY A 74 -8.00 1.15 4.03
N THR A 75 -8.18 2.28 3.36
CA THR A 75 -7.07 3.17 2.95
C THR A 75 -7.38 4.64 3.22
N SER A 76 -6.41 5.53 3.05
CA SER A 76 -6.61 6.96 3.27
C SER A 76 -7.40 7.61 2.13
N LEU A 77 -8.08 8.73 2.43
CA LEU A 77 -8.73 9.55 1.39
C LEU A 77 -7.72 10.03 0.34
N GLY A 78 -6.51 10.41 0.75
CA GLY A 78 -5.45 10.83 -0.16
C GLY A 78 -5.10 9.74 -1.16
N THR A 79 -4.92 8.49 -0.69
CA THR A 79 -4.64 7.34 -1.54
C THR A 79 -5.74 7.09 -2.57
N VAL A 80 -7.02 7.20 -2.17
CA VAL A 80 -8.14 7.10 -3.12
C VAL A 80 -8.04 8.17 -4.20
N GLN A 81 -7.82 9.42 -3.80
CA GLN A 81 -7.73 10.52 -4.76
C GLN A 81 -6.53 10.37 -5.70
N ASP A 82 -5.38 9.94 -5.21
CA ASP A 82 -4.18 9.72 -6.02
C ASP A 82 -4.41 8.62 -7.06
N ILE A 83 -5.01 7.50 -6.65
CA ILE A 83 -5.42 6.43 -7.56
C ILE A 83 -6.33 6.96 -8.67
N LEU A 84 -7.34 7.76 -8.32
CA LEU A 84 -8.30 8.32 -9.27
C LEU A 84 -7.70 9.38 -10.20
N ARG A 85 -6.65 10.09 -9.78
CA ARG A 85 -5.86 11.00 -10.62
C ARG A 85 -4.88 10.27 -11.55
N GLY A 86 -4.79 8.94 -11.44
CA GLY A 86 -3.81 8.15 -12.17
C GLY A 86 -2.43 8.10 -11.51
N HIS A 87 -2.24 8.74 -10.35
CA HIS A 87 -1.03 8.69 -9.54
C HIS A 87 -1.05 7.40 -8.69
N SER A 88 -0.75 6.27 -9.33
CA SER A 88 -0.58 4.98 -8.64
C SER A 88 0.81 4.38 -8.86
N GLY A 89 1.73 5.14 -9.46
CA GLY A 89 3.11 4.76 -9.73
C GLY A 89 4.11 5.41 -8.77
N SER A 90 5.32 4.84 -8.74
CA SER A 90 6.53 5.36 -8.09
C SER A 90 6.64 6.88 -8.24
N TRP A 91 7.27 7.57 -7.29
CA TRP A 91 7.58 9.02 -7.32
C TRP A 91 8.05 9.54 -8.71
N LYS A 92 8.64 8.66 -9.54
CA LYS A 92 9.03 8.90 -10.93
C LYS A 92 7.90 9.32 -11.88
N ASP A 93 6.66 8.88 -11.64
CA ASP A 93 5.50 9.17 -12.49
C ASP A 93 4.70 10.40 -12.00
N ARG A 94 5.17 11.05 -10.93
CA ARG A 94 4.54 12.26 -10.41
C ARG A 94 4.91 13.45 -11.31
N PRO A 95 3.94 14.19 -11.88
CA PRO A 95 4.26 15.43 -12.57
C PRO A 95 4.92 16.40 -11.59
N LYS A 96 6.13 16.89 -11.94
CA LYS A 96 6.81 17.95 -11.19
C LYS A 96 5.89 19.17 -11.17
N SER A 97 5.62 19.71 -9.98
CA SER A 97 4.96 21.02 -9.86
C SER A 97 5.80 22.08 -10.59
N PRO A 98 5.18 23.00 -11.36
CA PRO A 98 5.89 24.06 -12.06
C PRO A 98 6.26 25.23 -11.14
N ALA A 99 6.85 24.94 -9.99
CA ALA A 99 7.34 25.93 -9.05
C ALA A 99 8.61 25.38 -8.40
N ASP A 100 9.74 25.62 -9.07
CA ASP A 100 11.12 25.65 -8.54
C ASP A 100 12.08 25.62 -9.74
N GLY A 101 11.99 26.65 -10.58
CA GLY A 101 12.75 26.73 -11.83
C GLY A 101 12.89 28.16 -12.33
N ASP A 102 13.02 29.12 -11.43
CA ASP A 102 13.66 30.40 -11.74
C ASP A 102 14.18 31.05 -10.45
N ALA A 103 15.44 30.79 -10.13
CA ALA A 103 16.26 31.64 -9.28
C ALA A 103 17.74 31.29 -9.48
N SER A 104 18.43 32.22 -10.14
CA SER A 104 19.83 32.62 -9.94
C SER A 104 20.90 32.12 -10.92
N SER A 105 21.28 33.11 -11.75
CA SER A 105 22.64 33.55 -12.14
C SER A 105 23.33 32.87 -13.33
#